data_AF-A0A959ER76-F1
#
_entry.id   AF-A0A959ER76-F1
#
_cell.length_a   1.000
_cell.length_b   1.000
_cell.length_c   1.000
_cell.angle_alpha   90.00
_cell.angle_beta   90.00
_cell.angle_gamma   90.00
#
_symmetry.space_group_name_H-M   'P 1'
#
loop_
_entity.id
_entity.type
_entity.pdbx_description
1 polymer ?
#
loop_
_entity_poly.entity_id
_entity_poly.type
_entity_poly.pdbx_seq_one_letter_code
_entity_poly.pdbx_strand_id
1 'polypeptide(L)'
;DWNQCPPYFDFDRFMPGRTQGYTQSNIEPDFLPDDWKWAYDPTLPSNRKVRDVYQKGTTFETLIDFFLVSPNVRVRQVKTINQEFQFSDHQPVWMEVELL
;
A
#
# COMPACT_ATOMS: atom_id res chain seq x y z
N ASP A 1 6.38 12.83 3.89
CA ASP A 1 5.57 12.18 2.85
C ASP A 1 5.32 10.75 3.29
N TRP A 2 4.11 10.22 3.11
CA TRP A 2 3.66 8.90 3.54
C TRP A 2 4.17 7.76 2.63
N ASN A 3 5.12 8.00 1.72
CA ASN A 3 5.70 7.07 0.73
C ASN A 3 6.47 5.85 1.30
N GLN A 4 5.98 5.28 2.39
CA GLN A 4 6.52 4.13 3.10
C GLN A 4 5.54 2.97 2.98
N CYS A 5 6.02 1.74 3.10
CA CYS A 5 5.16 0.57 3.23
C CYS A 5 4.58 0.47 4.66
N PRO A 6 3.45 -0.24 4.88
CA PRO A 6 2.98 -0.54 6.24
C PRO A 6 4.01 -1.41 6.97
N PRO A 7 3.97 -1.48 8.31
CA PRO A 7 4.95 -2.26 9.07
C PRO A 7 5.05 -3.71 8.57
N TYR A 8 6.29 -4.20 8.47
CA TYR A 8 6.65 -5.58 8.06
C TYR A 8 6.25 -6.00 6.63
N PHE A 9 5.74 -5.09 5.79
CA PHE A 9 5.44 -5.40 4.39
C PHE A 9 6.70 -5.36 3.53
N ASP A 10 6.99 -6.45 2.81
CA ASP A 10 8.10 -6.47 1.86
C ASP A 10 7.83 -5.51 0.70
N PHE A 11 8.64 -4.44 0.59
CA PHE A 11 8.37 -3.39 -0.39
C PHE A 11 8.36 -3.89 -1.85
N ASP A 12 9.03 -5.00 -2.14
CA ASP A 12 9.11 -5.63 -3.44
C ASP A 12 8.19 -6.86 -3.58
N ARG A 13 7.23 -7.07 -2.66
CA ARG A 13 6.30 -8.22 -2.66
C ARG A 13 5.71 -8.55 -4.02
N PHE A 14 5.33 -7.55 -4.81
CA PHE A 14 4.72 -7.75 -6.14
C PHE A 14 5.73 -8.03 -7.24
N MET A 15 7.00 -7.64 -7.04
CA MET A 15 8.08 -7.82 -8.00
C MET A 15 9.40 -8.21 -7.32
N PRO A 16 9.47 -9.38 -6.66
CA PRO A 16 10.63 -9.74 -5.84
C PRO A 16 11.93 -9.72 -6.63
N GLY A 17 12.92 -8.98 -6.13
CA GLY A 17 14.23 -8.81 -6.77
C GLY A 17 14.23 -8.03 -8.11
N ARG A 18 13.08 -7.53 -8.57
CA ARG A 18 12.92 -6.78 -9.84
C ARG A 18 12.55 -5.32 -9.57
N THR A 19 13.29 -4.68 -8.67
CA THR A 19 12.93 -3.36 -8.14
C THR A 19 13.36 -2.19 -9.02
N GLN A 20 14.16 -2.44 -10.06
CA GLN A 20 14.78 -1.40 -10.90
C GLN A 20 15.62 -0.37 -10.13
N GLY A 21 16.18 -0.77 -8.98
CA GLY A 21 16.97 0.10 -8.11
C GLY A 21 16.14 0.92 -7.12
N TYR A 22 14.81 0.77 -7.12
CA TYR A 22 13.96 1.35 -6.09
C TYR A 22 14.01 0.54 -4.79
N THR A 23 13.83 1.25 -3.69
CA THR A 23 13.65 0.71 -2.33
C THR A 23 12.59 1.55 -1.63
N GLN A 24 11.82 0.97 -0.71
CA GLN A 24 10.95 1.72 0.18
C GLN A 24 11.27 1.36 1.62
N SER A 25 11.21 2.34 2.51
CA SER A 25 11.20 2.08 3.95
C SER A 25 9.78 1.72 4.41
N ASN A 26 9.68 1.09 5.56
CA ASN A 26 8.42 0.82 6.23
C ASN A 26 8.19 1.86 7.32
N ILE A 27 6.94 2.01 7.73
CA ILE A 27 6.62 2.69 8.99
C ILE A 27 7.12 1.82 10.15
N GLU A 28 7.68 2.45 11.17
CA GLU A 28 8.12 1.75 12.39
C GLU A 28 6.93 1.08 13.08
N PRO A 29 7.07 -0.19 13.53
CA PRO A 29 5.96 -0.92 14.13
C PRO A 29 5.37 -0.28 15.39
N ASP A 30 6.17 0.49 16.14
CA ASP A 30 5.82 1.17 17.38
C ASP A 30 5.42 2.65 17.18
N PHE A 31 5.11 3.04 15.94
CA PHE A 31 4.71 4.42 15.61
C PHE A 31 3.46 4.90 16.38
N LEU A 32 2.55 3.99 16.73
CA LEU A 32 1.37 4.24 17.56
C LEU A 32 1.17 3.09 18.58
N PRO A 33 0.33 3.30 19.62
CA PRO A 33 -0.02 2.25 20.57
C PRO A 33 -0.60 0.99 19.89
N ASP A 34 -0.39 -0.16 20.53
CA ASP A 34 -0.71 -1.50 19.98
C ASP A 34 -2.19 -1.73 19.61
N ASP A 35 -3.09 -0.88 20.08
CA ASP A 35 -4.53 -0.96 19.79
C ASP A 35 -4.93 -0.28 18.46
N TRP A 36 -4.03 0.47 17.83
CA TRP A 36 -4.18 0.98 16.47
C TRP A 36 -3.91 -0.09 15.43
N LYS A 37 -4.60 -0.01 14.29
CA LYS A 37 -4.54 -1.04 13.25
C LYS A 37 -4.14 -0.46 11.90
N TRP A 38 -3.24 -1.15 11.23
CA TRP A 38 -2.92 -0.90 9.82
C TRP A 38 -3.85 -1.73 8.93
N ALA A 39 -4.58 -1.09 8.02
CA ALA A 39 -5.51 -1.74 7.11
C ALA A 39 -5.15 -1.47 5.65
N TYR A 40 -4.90 -2.55 4.92
CA TYR A 40 -4.47 -2.52 3.52
C TYR A 40 -4.80 -3.83 2.82
N ASP A 41 -4.83 -3.81 1.50
CA ASP A 41 -5.00 -4.99 0.65
C ASP A 41 -3.62 -5.49 0.18
N PRO A 42 -3.10 -6.62 0.71
CA PRO A 42 -1.78 -7.12 0.36
C PRO A 42 -1.72 -7.86 -0.99
N THR A 43 -2.83 -7.91 -1.73
CA THR A 43 -2.96 -8.72 -2.95
C THR A 43 -2.73 -7.92 -4.23
N LEU A 44 -2.83 -6.58 -4.15
CA LEU A 44 -2.69 -5.68 -5.29
C LEU A 44 -1.82 -4.46 -4.93
N PRO A 45 -0.96 -3.99 -5.86
CA PRO A 45 -0.14 -2.81 -5.64
C PRO A 45 -0.99 -1.55 -5.63
N SER A 46 -0.60 -0.59 -4.80
CA SER A 46 -1.24 0.74 -4.75
C SER A 46 -0.45 1.81 -5.50
N ASN A 47 0.84 1.61 -5.76
CA ASN A 47 1.71 2.59 -6.42
C ASN A 47 2.57 1.92 -7.49
N ARG A 48 2.81 2.62 -8.60
CA ARG A 48 3.86 2.32 -9.58
C ARG A 48 4.92 3.40 -9.58
N LYS A 49 6.12 3.08 -10.04
CA LYS A 49 7.14 4.11 -10.29
C LYS A 49 6.96 4.77 -11.65
N VAL A 50 7.43 6.01 -11.73
CA VAL A 50 7.11 6.95 -12.82
C VAL A 50 8.31 7.36 -13.66
N ARG A 51 9.47 6.68 -13.50
CA ARG A 51 10.65 6.95 -14.35
C ARG A 51 10.36 6.70 -15.82
N ASP A 52 9.63 5.63 -16.11
CA ASP A 52 9.30 5.19 -17.46
C ASP A 52 7.77 5.12 -17.64
N VAL A 53 7.32 5.03 -18.90
CA VAL A 53 5.92 4.74 -19.22
C VAL A 53 5.52 3.43 -18.55
N TYR A 54 4.32 3.41 -17.96
CA TYR A 54 3.84 2.22 -17.28
C TYR A 54 3.70 1.04 -18.25
N GLN A 55 4.31 -0.07 -17.86
CA GLN A 55 4.19 -1.36 -18.54
C GLN A 55 3.98 -2.45 -17.49
N LYS A 56 2.80 -3.08 -17.51
CA LYS A 56 2.44 -4.14 -16.57
C LYS A 56 3.48 -5.25 -16.57
N GLY A 57 3.92 -5.66 -15.38
CA GLY A 57 4.92 -6.72 -15.20
C GLY A 57 6.38 -6.29 -15.42
N THR A 58 6.61 -5.07 -15.92
CA THR A 58 7.94 -4.47 -16.08
C THR A 58 8.15 -3.33 -15.09
N THR A 59 7.26 -2.33 -15.08
CA THR A 59 7.36 -1.16 -14.18
C THR A 59 7.26 -1.60 -12.73
N PHE A 60 8.18 -1.12 -11.88
CA PHE A 60 8.16 -1.46 -10.47
C PHE A 60 6.85 -1.00 -9.80
N GLU A 61 6.18 -1.94 -9.15
CA GLU A 61 4.91 -1.78 -8.45
C GLU A 61 5.10 -2.13 -6.96
N THR A 62 4.50 -1.34 -6.07
CA THR A 62 4.60 -1.51 -4.61
C THR A 62 3.29 -1.08 -3.92
N LEU A 63 3.24 -1.16 -2.59
CA LEU A 63 2.12 -0.70 -1.76
C LEU A 63 2.63 0.34 -0.77
N ILE A 64 2.09 1.56 -0.89
CA ILE A 64 2.37 2.69 0.01
C ILE A 64 1.10 3.46 0.39
N ASP A 65 -0.08 3.01 -0.06
CA ASP A 65 -1.36 3.61 0.27
C ASP A 65 -2.16 2.63 1.13
N PHE A 66 -2.50 3.06 2.35
CA PHE A 66 -3.16 2.25 3.36
C PHE A 66 -3.76 3.14 4.45
N PHE A 67 -4.53 2.54 5.35
CA PHE A 67 -5.19 3.24 6.45
C PHE A 67 -4.56 2.91 7.78
N LEU A 68 -4.49 3.91 8.65
CA LEU A 68 -4.22 3.78 10.07
C LEU A 68 -5.53 4.02 10.83
N VAL A 69 -5.96 3.02 11.58
CA VAL A 69 -7.33 2.93 12.10
C VAL A 69 -7.31 2.93 13.62
N SER A 70 -8.08 3.83 14.21
CA SER A 70 -8.20 3.99 15.67
C SER A 70 -9.01 2.85 16.32
N PRO A 71 -8.84 2.60 17.64
CA PRO A 71 -9.46 1.47 18.33
C PRO A 71 -10.99 1.45 18.31
N ASN A 72 -11.64 2.62 18.19
CA ASN A 72 -13.09 2.76 18.14
C ASN A 72 -13.69 2.51 16.75
N VAL A 73 -12.88 2.08 15.77
CA VAL A 73 -13.32 1.78 14.41
C VAL A 73 -13.02 0.33 14.08
N ARG A 74 -14.04 -0.41 13.64
CA ARG A 74 -13.90 -1.78 13.13
C ARG A 74 -13.79 -1.76 11.61
N VAL A 75 -12.69 -2.28 11.08
CA VAL A 75 -12.51 -2.52 9.64
C VAL A 75 -13.36 -3.73 9.24
N ARG A 76 -14.29 -3.53 8.30
CA ARG A 76 -15.12 -4.59 7.72
C ARG A 76 -14.48 -5.17 6.47
N GLN A 77 -13.97 -4.30 5.60
CA GLN A 77 -13.29 -4.69 4.37
C GLN A 77 -12.27 -3.63 3.97
N VAL A 78 -11.18 -4.05 3.34
CA VAL A 78 -10.26 -3.18 2.60
C VAL A 78 -9.97 -3.83 1.24
N LYS A 79 -9.93 -3.04 0.18
CA LYS A 79 -9.59 -3.51 -1.17
C LYS A 79 -8.90 -2.42 -1.97
N THR A 80 -7.91 -2.81 -2.76
CA THR A 80 -7.36 -1.94 -3.80
C THR A 80 -8.22 -2.08 -5.05
N ILE A 81 -8.65 -0.95 -5.62
CA ILE A 81 -9.43 -0.94 -6.86
C ILE A 81 -8.46 -0.91 -8.03
N ASN A 82 -8.23 -2.08 -8.64
CA ASN A 82 -7.34 -2.19 -9.79
C ASN A 82 -7.94 -1.52 -11.04
N GLN A 83 -7.38 -0.37 -11.41
CA GLN A 83 -7.66 0.36 -12.65
C GLN A 83 -6.44 0.38 -13.56
N GLU A 84 -5.50 -0.55 -13.35
CA GLU A 84 -4.26 -0.68 -14.11
C GLU A 84 -3.47 0.64 -14.24
N PHE A 85 -3.54 1.51 -13.22
CA PHE A 85 -2.89 2.83 -13.20
C PHE A 85 -3.30 3.75 -14.37
N GLN A 86 -4.49 3.55 -14.94
CA GLN A 86 -5.00 4.34 -16.07
C GLN A 86 -5.12 5.84 -15.74
N PHE A 87 -5.49 6.16 -14.50
CA PHE A 87 -5.86 7.53 -14.10
C PHE A 87 -4.83 8.20 -13.18
N SER A 88 -3.90 7.44 -12.60
CA SER A 88 -2.86 7.91 -11.70
C SER A 88 -1.76 6.85 -11.58
N ASP A 89 -0.56 7.24 -11.16
CA ASP A 89 0.47 6.32 -10.67
C ASP A 89 0.11 5.67 -9.33
N HIS A 90 -1.03 6.02 -8.75
CA HIS A 90 -1.67 5.35 -7.63
C HIS A 90 -2.98 4.63 -8.02
N GLN A 91 -3.25 3.50 -7.38
CA GLN A 91 -4.56 2.84 -7.39
C GLN A 91 -5.36 3.28 -6.15
N PRO A 92 -6.66 3.55 -6.28
CA PRO A 92 -7.48 3.84 -5.11
C PRO A 92 -7.54 2.65 -4.15
N VAL A 93 -7.41 2.93 -2.86
CA VAL A 93 -7.64 1.96 -1.79
C VAL A 93 -8.93 2.34 -1.09
N TRP A 94 -9.86 1.40 -1.04
CA TRP A 94 -11.19 1.58 -0.45
C TRP A 94 -11.31 0.76 0.83
N MET A 95 -11.95 1.34 1.84
CA MET A 95 -12.20 0.69 3.12
C MET A 95 -13.66 0.86 3.53
N GLU A 96 -14.26 -0.23 4.01
CA GLU A 96 -15.54 -0.24 4.70
C GLU A 96 -15.30 -0.39 6.20
N VAL A 97 -15.96 0.46 6.98
CA VAL A 97 -15.79 0.51 8.44
C VAL A 97 -17.12 0.61 9.17
N GLU A 98 -17.08 0.26 10.44
CA GLU A 98 -18.15 0.43 11.41
C GLU A 98 -17.60 1.17 12.64
N LEU A 99 -18.35 2.16 13.11
CA LEU A 99 -18.06 2.82 14.39
C LEU A 99 -18.54 1.92 15.53
N LEU A 100 -17.67 1.69 16.52
CA LEU A 100 -17.95 0.85 17.69
C LEU A 100 -18.76 1.56 18.77
#